data_AF-I3U928-F1
#
_entry.id   AF-I3U928-F1
#
_cell.length_a   1.000
_cell.length_b   1.000
_cell.length_c   1.000
_cell.angle_alpha   90.00
_cell.angle_beta   90.00
_cell.angle_gamma   90.00
#
_symmetry.space_group_name_H-M   'P 1'
#
loop_
_entity.id
_entity.type
_entity.pdbx_description
1 polymer ?
#
loop_
_entity_poly.entity_id
_entity_poly.type
_entity_poly.pdbx_seq_one_letter_code
_entity_poly.pdbx_strand_id
1 'polypeptide(L)'
;MQSIHSFGSEVGMENYIAARPDVFFTGRDGSMRSNRAFSQTAGLYACDMFIGSTLQIDLAGNSSTATTGRITGFGGAPNMGSDPHGRRHASAAWLKAGREAGGPDAIRGRKLVVQTVETFREHMTPVFVEELDAWQLKAAMDAELPPIMIYGDDVTHIVTEEGIANLLLCRSAEERAQAIRGVAGFTPVGMARDRRMVENLRDRGVVRRPEDLGIDPRMATRDLLAARSVKDLVRWSGDLYAPLPDSAIGDSPWKNLNIFFQHPPSNPLVAPCCAAWLARAILKC
;
A
#
# COMPACT_ATOMS: atom_id res chain seq x y z
N MET A 1 -0.89 -8.73 18.05
CA MET A 1 -2.00 -7.84 17.61
C MET A 1 -2.74 -7.42 18.87
N GLN A 2 -2.95 -6.13 19.12
CA GLN A 2 -3.65 -5.65 20.33
C GLN A 2 -5.12 -5.33 20.06
N SER A 3 -5.45 -4.71 18.92
CA SER A 3 -6.83 -4.36 18.59
C SER A 3 -7.06 -4.29 17.07
N ILE A 4 -8.26 -4.65 16.61
CA ILE A 4 -8.74 -4.50 15.24
C ILE A 4 -10.16 -3.94 15.26
N HIS A 5 -10.33 -2.73 14.73
CA HIS A 5 -11.66 -2.16 14.44
C HIS A 5 -11.94 -2.31 12.94
N SER A 6 -13.04 -2.98 12.58
CA SER A 6 -13.26 -3.47 11.22
C SER A 6 -14.28 -2.65 10.43
N PHE A 7 -13.98 -2.42 9.15
CA PHE A 7 -14.91 -1.77 8.21
C PHE A 7 -16.15 -2.63 7.93
N GLY A 8 -15.97 -3.95 7.90
CA GLY A 8 -16.95 -5.00 7.67
C GLY A 8 -16.39 -6.33 8.20
N SER A 9 -17.08 -7.44 7.95
CA SER A 9 -16.56 -8.79 8.18
C SER A 9 -16.08 -9.41 6.87
N GLU A 10 -15.15 -10.35 6.98
CA GLU A 10 -14.81 -11.28 5.91
C GLU A 10 -15.62 -12.56 6.08
N VAL A 11 -16.02 -13.17 4.96
CA VAL A 11 -16.84 -14.38 4.98
C VAL A 11 -16.06 -15.53 5.64
N GLY A 12 -16.68 -16.20 6.59
CA GLY A 12 -16.10 -17.36 7.28
C GLY A 12 -15.28 -17.02 8.51
N MET A 13 -15.08 -15.73 8.82
CA MET A 13 -14.30 -15.29 9.98
C MET A 13 -15.13 -15.14 11.26
N GLU A 14 -16.45 -15.33 11.20
CA GLU A 14 -17.40 -14.98 12.25
C GLU A 14 -17.08 -15.68 13.58
N ASN A 15 -16.83 -16.99 13.54
CA ASN A 15 -16.51 -17.78 14.74
C ASN A 15 -15.14 -17.40 15.31
N TYR A 16 -14.14 -17.16 14.44
CA TYR A 16 -12.82 -16.74 14.87
C TYR A 16 -12.86 -15.37 15.57
N ILE A 17 -13.62 -14.42 15.01
CA ILE A 17 -13.81 -13.09 15.60
C ILE A 17 -14.51 -13.19 16.96
N ALA A 18 -15.60 -13.96 17.05
CA ALA A 18 -16.35 -14.15 18.29
C ALA A 18 -15.51 -14.77 19.40
N ALA A 19 -14.57 -15.66 19.05
CA ALA A 19 -13.62 -16.27 19.98
C ALA A 19 -12.49 -15.33 20.42
N ARG A 20 -12.36 -14.14 19.81
CA ARG A 20 -11.26 -13.19 20.03
C ARG A 20 -11.73 -11.78 20.41
N PRO A 21 -12.57 -11.64 21.46
CA PRO A 21 -13.06 -10.34 21.93
C PRO A 21 -11.96 -9.47 22.57
N ASP A 22 -10.80 -10.06 22.86
CA ASP A 22 -9.59 -9.37 23.31
C ASP A 22 -8.95 -8.50 22.22
N VAL A 23 -9.21 -8.84 20.95
CA VAL A 23 -8.65 -8.15 19.77
C VAL A 23 -9.73 -7.42 18.98
N PHE A 24 -10.88 -8.05 18.78
CA PHE A 24 -11.96 -7.51 17.94
C PHE A 24 -13.04 -6.85 18.78
N PHE A 25 -13.73 -5.88 18.17
CA PHE A 25 -14.90 -5.25 18.76
C PHE A 25 -16.12 -6.14 18.55
N THR A 26 -16.52 -6.85 19.60
CA THR A 26 -17.71 -7.70 19.63
C THR A 26 -18.79 -7.12 20.53
N GLY A 27 -20.06 -7.34 20.17
CA GLY A 27 -21.20 -6.99 21.02
C GLY A 27 -21.34 -7.93 22.21
N ARG A 28 -22.30 -7.63 23.10
CA ARG A 28 -22.64 -8.52 24.23
C ARG A 28 -23.15 -9.89 23.77
N ASP A 29 -23.67 -9.95 22.56
CA ASP A 29 -24.11 -11.15 21.84
C ASP A 29 -22.95 -11.93 21.20
N GLY A 30 -21.71 -11.47 21.34
CA GLY A 30 -20.51 -12.12 20.80
C GLY A 30 -20.25 -11.84 19.31
N SER A 31 -21.20 -11.25 18.59
CA SER A 31 -21.05 -10.93 17.16
C SER A 31 -20.16 -9.70 16.92
N MET A 32 -19.50 -9.65 15.75
CA MET A 32 -18.68 -8.51 15.36
C MET A 32 -19.51 -7.22 15.24
N ARG A 33 -18.95 -6.11 15.73
CA ARG A 33 -19.49 -4.76 15.52
C ARG A 33 -18.60 -3.99 14.57
N SER A 34 -18.72 -4.32 13.28
CA SER A 34 -18.06 -3.53 12.22
C SER A 34 -18.75 -2.18 12.05
N ASN A 35 -17.97 -1.14 11.76
CA ASN A 35 -18.50 0.16 11.39
C ASN A 35 -17.56 0.83 10.38
N ARG A 36 -18.00 0.92 9.13
CA ARG A 36 -17.19 1.49 8.04
C ARG A 36 -16.86 2.96 8.28
N ALA A 37 -17.82 3.76 8.74
CA ALA A 37 -17.60 5.18 8.98
C ALA A 37 -16.53 5.39 10.06
N PHE A 38 -16.67 4.72 11.21
CA PHE A 38 -15.70 4.83 12.31
C PHE A 38 -14.33 4.29 11.93
N SER A 39 -14.28 3.16 11.20
CA SER A 39 -13.02 2.61 10.72
C SER A 39 -12.32 3.54 9.72
N GLN A 40 -13.06 4.22 8.84
CA GLN A 40 -12.50 5.22 7.93
C GLN A 40 -11.97 6.43 8.71
N THR A 41 -12.68 6.91 9.72
CA THR A 41 -12.23 8.01 10.57
C THR A 41 -10.97 7.63 11.34
N ALA A 42 -10.93 6.44 11.94
CA ALA A 42 -9.74 5.93 12.63
C ALA A 42 -8.58 5.73 11.66
N GLY A 43 -8.84 5.16 10.48
CA GLY A 43 -7.85 4.99 9.42
C GLY A 43 -7.23 6.31 8.97
N LEU A 44 -8.02 7.40 8.89
CA LEU A 44 -7.54 8.74 8.57
C LEU A 44 -6.73 9.35 9.73
N TYR A 45 -7.31 9.40 10.94
CA TYR A 45 -6.77 10.21 12.04
C TYR A 45 -5.92 9.46 13.06
N ALA A 46 -6.21 8.20 13.35
CA ALA A 46 -5.62 7.44 14.46
C ALA A 46 -4.56 6.42 14.03
N CYS A 47 -4.52 6.04 12.75
CA CYS A 47 -3.48 5.18 12.21
C CYS A 47 -2.23 5.98 11.78
N ASP A 48 -1.05 5.44 12.06
CA ASP A 48 0.22 6.06 11.65
C ASP A 48 0.51 5.90 10.17
N MET A 49 -0.02 4.84 9.56
CA MET A 49 0.32 4.46 8.19
C MET A 49 -0.90 3.93 7.44
N PHE A 50 -0.99 4.33 6.18
CA PHE A 50 -1.73 3.62 5.15
C PHE A 50 -0.74 3.03 4.14
N ILE A 51 -1.01 1.80 3.74
CA ILE A 51 -0.29 1.09 2.69
C ILE A 51 -1.32 0.56 1.70
N GLY A 52 -1.16 0.90 0.43
CA GLY A 52 -2.03 0.46 -0.66
C GLY A 52 -1.23 0.16 -1.91
N SER A 53 -1.92 -0.39 -2.91
CA SER A 53 -1.38 -0.56 -4.25
C SER A 53 -2.23 0.21 -5.26
N THR A 54 -1.74 0.34 -6.49
CA THR A 54 -2.36 1.11 -7.55
C THR A 54 -2.06 0.47 -8.90
N LEU A 55 -2.75 0.91 -9.96
CA LEU A 55 -2.39 0.50 -11.31
C LEU A 55 -1.26 1.40 -11.84
N GLN A 56 -1.45 2.71 -11.91
CA GLN A 56 -0.44 3.62 -12.45
C GLN A 56 0.13 4.55 -11.39
N ILE A 57 1.41 4.91 -11.55
CA ILE A 57 2.12 5.96 -10.81
C ILE A 57 2.87 6.85 -11.81
N ASP A 58 2.72 8.17 -11.72
CA ASP A 58 3.49 9.14 -12.52
C ASP A 58 4.74 9.68 -11.80
N LEU A 59 5.50 10.57 -12.45
CA LEU A 59 6.73 11.17 -11.88
C LEU A 59 6.50 12.15 -10.73
N ALA A 60 5.26 12.62 -10.53
CA ALA A 60 4.92 13.36 -9.32
C ALA A 60 4.58 12.41 -8.15
N GLY A 61 4.39 11.12 -8.45
CA GLY A 61 3.93 10.12 -7.50
C GLY A 61 2.40 10.07 -7.39
N ASN A 62 1.66 10.76 -8.27
CA ASN A 62 0.22 10.60 -8.34
C ASN A 62 -0.07 9.15 -8.71
N SER A 63 -1.10 8.58 -8.10
CA SER A 63 -1.49 7.20 -8.34
C SER A 63 -2.96 7.07 -8.66
N SER A 64 -3.28 6.18 -9.61
CA SER A 64 -4.66 5.87 -9.96
C SER A 64 -4.85 4.42 -10.38
N THR A 65 -6.03 3.89 -10.07
CA THR A 65 -6.54 2.61 -10.58
C THR A 65 -7.46 2.77 -11.79
N ALA A 66 -7.79 4.02 -12.17
CA ALA A 66 -8.59 4.29 -13.36
C ALA A 66 -7.69 4.30 -14.60
N THR A 67 -8.03 3.47 -15.59
CA THR A 67 -7.34 3.40 -16.89
C THR A 67 -8.34 3.59 -18.03
N THR A 68 -7.84 3.90 -19.23
CA THR A 68 -8.66 4.23 -20.42
C THR A 68 -9.73 3.18 -20.79
N GLY A 69 -9.58 1.93 -20.34
CA GLY A 69 -10.57 0.85 -20.52
C GLY A 69 -11.36 0.45 -19.27
N ARG A 70 -11.11 1.07 -18.11
CA ARG A 70 -11.74 0.69 -16.83
C ARG A 70 -11.79 1.87 -15.85
N ILE A 71 -12.99 2.41 -15.65
CA ILE A 71 -13.26 3.39 -14.60
C ILE A 71 -13.57 2.63 -13.31
N THR A 72 -12.57 2.50 -12.44
CA THR A 72 -12.74 1.91 -11.10
C THR A 72 -13.12 2.97 -10.07
N GLY A 73 -13.99 2.65 -9.11
CA GLY A 73 -14.19 3.51 -7.94
C GLY A 73 -12.98 3.53 -7.02
N PHE A 74 -12.80 4.61 -6.26
CA PHE A 74 -11.64 4.79 -5.36
C PHE A 74 -11.73 3.99 -4.04
N GLY A 75 -12.93 3.56 -3.65
CA GLY A 75 -13.15 2.94 -2.35
C GLY A 75 -12.71 3.85 -1.20
N GLY A 76 -11.99 3.27 -0.22
CA GLY A 76 -11.46 4.00 0.94
C GLY A 76 -10.10 4.65 0.74
N ALA A 77 -9.45 4.45 -0.41
CA ALA A 77 -8.06 4.82 -0.61
C ALA A 77 -7.79 6.33 -0.49
N PRO A 78 -8.60 7.26 -1.04
CA PRO A 78 -8.33 8.69 -0.88
C PRO A 78 -8.44 9.18 0.57
N ASN A 79 -9.34 8.59 1.36
CA ASN A 79 -9.47 8.90 2.78
C ASN A 79 -8.29 8.38 3.61
N MET A 80 -7.79 7.18 3.34
CA MET A 80 -6.67 6.63 4.12
C MET A 80 -5.30 7.08 3.58
N GLY A 81 -5.19 7.31 2.28
CA GLY A 81 -3.98 7.68 1.57
C GLY A 81 -3.76 9.18 1.45
N SER A 82 -4.21 9.97 2.41
CA SER A 82 -3.95 11.41 2.51
C SER A 82 -3.35 11.79 3.86
N ASP A 83 -2.60 12.89 3.91
CA ASP A 83 -2.09 13.47 5.15
C ASP A 83 -3.23 14.19 5.90
N PRO A 84 -3.64 13.75 7.11
CA PRO A 84 -4.73 14.37 7.85
C PRO A 84 -4.30 15.71 8.45
N HIS A 85 -4.45 16.80 7.71
CA HIS A 85 -4.09 18.15 8.16
C HIS A 85 -4.80 18.62 9.45
N GLY A 86 -5.88 17.94 9.88
CA GLY A 86 -6.54 18.15 11.17
C GLY A 86 -5.94 17.40 12.36
N ARG A 87 -5.04 16.42 12.16
CA ARG A 87 -4.45 15.62 13.24
C ARG A 87 -3.51 16.49 14.10
N ARG A 88 -3.61 16.36 15.43
CA ARG A 88 -2.72 17.05 16.39
C ARG A 88 -2.10 16.14 17.44
N HIS A 89 -2.67 14.96 17.69
CA HIS A 89 -2.07 14.02 18.63
C HIS A 89 -0.82 13.38 18.00
N ALA A 90 0.23 13.32 18.79
CA ALA A 90 1.52 12.80 18.37
C ALA A 90 1.59 11.28 18.47
N SER A 91 2.32 10.68 17.53
CA SER A 91 2.87 9.32 17.64
C SER A 91 4.33 9.36 17.16
N ALA A 92 5.10 8.33 17.52
CA ALA A 92 6.52 8.27 17.16
C ALA A 92 6.73 8.31 15.63
N ALA A 93 5.97 7.50 14.88
CA ALA A 93 6.09 7.45 13.42
C ALA A 93 5.63 8.75 12.76
N TRP A 94 4.51 9.32 13.21
CA TRP A 94 3.97 10.57 12.66
C TRP A 94 4.93 11.75 12.86
N LEU A 95 5.54 11.87 14.05
CA LEU A 95 6.54 12.91 14.33
C LEU A 95 7.82 12.71 13.53
N LYS A 96 8.26 11.46 13.34
CA LYS A 96 9.45 11.14 12.54
C LYS A 96 9.26 11.54 11.08
N ALA A 97 8.16 11.11 10.47
CA ALA A 97 7.83 11.45 9.09
C ALA A 97 7.69 12.97 8.89
N GLY A 98 7.15 13.69 9.88
CA GLY A 98 7.11 15.16 9.84
C GLY A 98 8.48 15.80 9.79
N ARG A 99 9.43 15.35 10.62
CA ARG A 99 10.81 15.84 10.62
C ARG A 99 11.55 15.50 9.32
N GLU A 100 11.30 14.34 8.73
CA GLU A 100 11.88 13.99 7.42
C GLU A 100 11.38 14.91 6.30
N ALA A 101 10.08 15.21 6.32
CA ALA A 101 9.43 16.08 5.34
C ALA A 101 9.80 17.58 5.51
N GLY A 102 9.78 18.07 6.75
CA GLY A 102 9.91 19.50 7.08
C GLY A 102 11.26 19.91 7.67
N GLY A 103 12.17 18.96 7.92
CA GLY A 103 13.44 19.20 8.59
C GLY A 103 13.33 19.28 10.13
N PRO A 104 14.41 19.68 10.82
CA PRO A 104 14.46 19.79 12.28
C PRO A 104 13.38 20.70 12.88
N ASP A 105 12.98 21.74 12.14
CA ASP A 105 12.00 22.75 12.58
C ASP A 105 10.56 22.39 12.20
N ALA A 106 10.29 21.14 11.81
CA ALA A 106 8.95 20.70 11.46
C ALA A 106 7.96 20.89 12.63
N ILE A 107 7.02 21.82 12.44
CA ILE A 107 5.99 22.15 13.44
C ILE A 107 4.82 21.14 13.47
N ARG A 108 4.80 20.19 12.53
CA ARG A 108 3.80 19.12 12.43
C ARG A 108 4.44 17.80 12.05
N GLY A 109 3.82 16.71 12.50
CA GLY A 109 4.07 15.40 11.94
C GLY A 109 3.39 15.20 10.58
N ARG A 110 3.55 14.00 10.03
CA ARG A 110 2.98 13.60 8.76
C ARG A 110 2.59 12.13 8.79
N LYS A 111 1.41 11.79 8.24
CA LYS A 111 1.01 10.38 8.14
C LYS A 111 1.83 9.68 7.07
N LEU A 112 2.20 8.43 7.31
CA LEU A 112 2.85 7.60 6.30
C LEU A 112 1.80 7.11 5.30
N VAL A 113 1.96 7.52 4.05
CA VAL A 113 1.17 7.05 2.90
C VAL A 113 2.11 6.31 1.97
N VAL A 114 1.91 5.00 1.85
CA VAL A 114 2.84 4.09 1.18
C VAL A 114 2.15 3.45 -0.02
N GLN A 115 2.77 3.58 -1.19
CA GLN A 115 2.39 2.85 -2.39
C GLN A 115 3.30 1.63 -2.54
N THR A 116 2.75 0.43 -2.43
CA THR A 116 3.45 -0.83 -2.70
C THR A 116 3.01 -1.36 -4.07
N VAL A 117 3.95 -1.50 -5.00
CA VAL A 117 3.68 -1.97 -6.36
C VAL A 117 4.84 -2.81 -6.88
N GLU A 118 4.57 -3.77 -7.75
CA GLU A 118 5.61 -4.35 -8.61
C GLU A 118 5.85 -3.38 -9.78
N THR A 119 7.07 -3.34 -10.34
CA THR A 119 7.37 -2.39 -11.44
C THR A 119 6.56 -2.69 -12.71
N PHE A 120 6.19 -3.95 -12.90
CA PHE A 120 5.32 -4.44 -13.96
C PHE A 120 4.12 -5.19 -13.37
N ARG A 121 2.95 -5.03 -14.00
CA ARG A 121 1.77 -5.87 -13.73
C ARG A 121 1.74 -7.09 -14.67
N GLU A 122 0.61 -7.80 -14.64
CA GLU A 122 0.27 -8.81 -15.62
C GLU A 122 0.52 -8.32 -17.05
N HIS A 123 0.92 -9.25 -17.92
CA HIS A 123 1.26 -8.97 -19.33
C HIS A 123 2.37 -7.93 -19.52
N MET A 124 3.28 -7.75 -18.56
CA MET A 124 4.41 -6.80 -18.65
C MET A 124 3.97 -5.35 -18.85
N THR A 125 2.79 -4.98 -18.34
CA THR A 125 2.34 -3.59 -18.38
C THR A 125 3.07 -2.78 -17.30
N PRO A 126 3.79 -1.70 -17.62
CA PRO A 126 4.48 -0.91 -16.62
C PRO A 126 3.50 -0.22 -15.67
N VAL A 127 3.81 -0.24 -14.37
CA VAL A 127 3.08 0.55 -13.36
C VAL A 127 3.49 2.02 -13.42
N PHE A 128 4.78 2.28 -13.62
CA PHE A 128 5.31 3.63 -13.72
C PHE A 128 5.15 4.17 -15.14
N VAL A 129 4.50 5.32 -15.27
CA VAL A 129 4.19 5.97 -16.55
C VAL A 129 4.62 7.44 -16.52
N GLU A 130 4.88 8.02 -17.70
CA GLU A 130 5.19 9.46 -17.80
C GLU A 130 3.93 10.31 -17.52
N GLU A 131 2.76 9.84 -17.98
CA GLU A 131 1.46 10.46 -17.75
C GLU A 131 0.41 9.38 -17.43
N LEU A 132 -0.44 9.65 -16.43
CA LEU A 132 -1.54 8.74 -16.06
C LEU A 132 -2.62 8.71 -17.14
N ASP A 133 -3.22 7.54 -17.37
CA ASP A 133 -4.44 7.39 -18.18
C ASP A 133 -5.60 8.26 -17.64
N ALA A 134 -5.56 8.58 -16.34
CA ALA A 134 -6.52 9.47 -15.68
C ALA A 134 -6.67 10.83 -16.40
N TRP A 135 -5.62 11.35 -17.05
CA TRP A 135 -5.71 12.59 -17.82
C TRP A 135 -6.51 12.42 -19.11
N GLN A 136 -6.36 11.29 -19.79
CA GLN A 136 -7.18 10.96 -20.96
C GLN A 136 -8.63 10.70 -20.56
N LEU A 137 -8.85 10.01 -19.44
CA LEU A 137 -10.19 9.80 -18.88
C LEU A 137 -10.88 11.12 -18.50
N LYS A 138 -10.14 12.07 -17.92
CA LYS A 138 -10.64 13.41 -17.65
C LYS A 138 -11.23 14.04 -18.91
N ALA A 139 -10.47 14.02 -20.01
CA ALA A 139 -10.89 14.59 -21.29
C ALA A 139 -12.09 13.83 -21.89
N ALA A 140 -12.04 12.49 -21.88
CA ALA A 140 -13.10 11.65 -22.44
C ALA A 140 -14.43 11.77 -21.69
N MET A 141 -14.38 12.02 -20.38
CA MET A 141 -15.55 12.18 -19.52
C MET A 141 -16.01 13.63 -19.35
N ASP A 142 -15.31 14.60 -19.94
CA ASP A 142 -15.48 16.03 -19.69
C ASP A 142 -15.48 16.38 -18.19
N ALA A 143 -14.59 15.73 -17.43
CA ALA A 143 -14.49 15.92 -15.99
C ALA A 143 -13.64 17.15 -15.66
N GLU A 144 -13.97 17.86 -14.57
CA GLU A 144 -13.18 19.00 -14.10
C GLU A 144 -11.78 18.59 -13.61
N LEU A 145 -11.66 17.39 -13.03
CA LEU A 145 -10.43 16.85 -12.47
C LEU A 145 -10.17 15.43 -12.98
N PRO A 146 -8.89 15.03 -13.17
CA PRO A 146 -8.57 13.65 -13.48
C PRO A 146 -8.88 12.75 -12.27
N PRO A 147 -9.33 11.51 -12.48
CA PRO A 147 -9.60 10.56 -11.39
C PRO A 147 -8.30 10.01 -10.78
N ILE A 148 -7.56 10.86 -10.08
CA ILE A 148 -6.37 10.48 -9.30
C ILE A 148 -6.85 9.96 -7.94
N MET A 149 -6.40 8.76 -7.57
CA MET A 149 -6.81 8.10 -6.33
C MET A 149 -6.06 8.65 -5.11
N ILE A 150 -4.74 8.78 -5.23
CA ILE A 150 -3.88 9.39 -4.20
C ILE A 150 -2.91 10.34 -4.93
N TYR A 151 -2.91 11.60 -4.52
CA TYR A 151 -2.02 12.62 -5.07
C TYR A 151 -0.58 12.40 -4.60
N GLY A 152 0.38 12.75 -5.44
CA GLY A 152 1.78 12.51 -5.18
C GLY A 152 2.32 13.26 -3.97
N ASP A 153 1.79 14.46 -3.68
CA ASP A 153 2.15 15.25 -2.51
C ASP A 153 1.67 14.63 -1.19
N ASP A 154 0.69 13.72 -1.20
CA ASP A 154 0.34 12.89 -0.05
C ASP A 154 1.28 11.69 0.09
N VAL A 155 1.71 11.08 -1.02
CA VAL A 155 2.60 9.90 -1.01
C VAL A 155 3.93 10.21 -0.33
N THR A 156 4.21 9.41 0.70
CA THR A 156 5.45 9.49 1.48
C THR A 156 6.49 8.49 1.01
N HIS A 157 6.06 7.29 0.60
CA HIS A 157 6.94 6.20 0.21
C HIS A 157 6.37 5.47 -1.00
N ILE A 158 7.23 5.14 -1.95
CA ILE A 158 6.96 4.15 -2.99
C ILE A 158 7.88 2.97 -2.76
N VAL A 159 7.31 1.78 -2.87
CA VAL A 159 7.93 0.56 -2.39
C VAL A 159 7.73 -0.53 -3.45
N THR A 160 8.84 -1.01 -4.02
CA THR A 160 8.87 -1.97 -5.14
C THR A 160 9.90 -3.07 -4.89
N GLU A 161 9.93 -4.08 -5.76
CA GLU A 161 10.97 -5.11 -5.73
C GLU A 161 12.39 -4.55 -5.91
N GLU A 162 12.52 -3.34 -6.47
CA GLU A 162 13.80 -2.66 -6.69
C GLU A 162 14.28 -1.88 -5.46
N GLY A 163 13.39 -1.59 -4.50
CA GLY A 163 13.70 -0.82 -3.30
C GLY A 163 12.60 0.14 -2.85
N ILE A 164 12.99 1.11 -2.04
CA ILE A 164 12.11 2.12 -1.44
C ILE A 164 12.55 3.50 -1.91
N ALA A 165 11.60 4.33 -2.35
CA ALA A 165 11.77 5.77 -2.50
C ALA A 165 11.05 6.48 -1.34
N ASN A 166 11.80 7.06 -0.40
CA ASN A 166 11.28 7.94 0.65
C ASN A 166 11.14 9.37 0.10
N LEU A 167 9.94 9.69 -0.38
CA LEU A 167 9.62 10.95 -1.02
C LEU A 167 9.55 12.13 -0.04
N LEU A 168 9.55 11.87 1.27
CA LEU A 168 9.66 12.91 2.31
C LEU A 168 11.03 13.61 2.28
N LEU A 169 12.06 12.90 1.86
CA LEU A 169 13.43 13.40 1.82
C LEU A 169 13.79 14.15 0.52
N CYS A 170 12.90 14.10 -0.48
CA CYS A 170 13.04 14.89 -1.71
C CYS A 170 12.86 16.38 -1.42
N ARG A 171 13.64 17.21 -2.11
CA ARG A 171 13.66 18.68 -1.94
C ARG A 171 13.20 19.44 -3.19
N SER A 172 13.00 18.73 -4.30
CA SER A 172 12.47 19.29 -5.54
C SER A 172 11.61 18.27 -6.29
N ALA A 173 10.82 18.76 -7.25
CA ALA A 173 10.08 17.90 -8.17
C ALA A 173 11.02 16.99 -8.99
N GLU A 174 12.22 17.48 -9.33
CA GLU A 174 13.24 16.71 -10.05
C GLU A 174 13.82 15.57 -9.19
N GLU A 175 14.14 15.83 -7.93
CA GLU A 175 14.55 14.79 -6.98
C GLU A 175 13.47 13.72 -6.82
N ARG A 176 12.21 14.15 -6.69
CA ARG A 176 11.07 13.25 -6.60
C ARG A 176 10.93 12.39 -7.85
N ALA A 177 11.00 12.99 -9.04
CA ALA A 177 10.94 12.25 -10.30
C ALA A 177 12.07 11.23 -10.39
N GLN A 178 13.31 11.60 -10.07
CA GLN A 178 14.45 10.68 -10.12
C GLN A 178 14.41 9.61 -9.03
N ALA A 179 13.89 9.92 -7.84
CA ALA A 179 13.66 8.90 -6.80
C ALA A 179 12.66 7.83 -7.28
N ILE A 180 11.57 8.26 -7.94
CA ILE A 180 10.57 7.36 -8.54
C ILE A 180 11.21 6.53 -9.65
N ARG A 181 11.94 7.15 -10.59
CA ARG A 181 12.69 6.41 -11.62
C ARG A 181 13.70 5.44 -11.02
N GLY A 182 14.29 5.79 -9.88
CA GLY A 182 15.23 4.94 -9.13
C GLY A 182 14.62 3.61 -8.71
N VAL A 183 13.34 3.57 -8.37
CA VAL A 183 12.63 2.35 -7.93
C VAL A 183 11.68 1.76 -8.98
N ALA A 184 11.68 2.30 -10.20
CA ALA A 184 10.80 1.88 -11.30
C ALA A 184 11.39 0.76 -12.19
N GLY A 185 12.53 0.16 -11.80
CA GLY A 185 13.12 -1.00 -12.47
C GLY A 185 13.46 -0.78 -13.95
N PHE A 186 13.14 -1.77 -14.78
CA PHE A 186 13.38 -1.76 -16.23
C PHE A 186 12.18 -1.22 -17.04
N THR A 187 11.21 -0.58 -16.39
CA THR A 187 10.15 0.14 -17.11
C THR A 187 10.75 1.26 -17.97
N PRO A 188 10.04 1.76 -19.00
CA PRO A 188 10.49 2.94 -19.75
C PRO A 188 10.82 4.12 -18.83
N VAL A 189 10.01 4.33 -17.77
CA VAL A 189 10.26 5.35 -16.74
C VAL A 189 11.55 5.08 -15.98
N GLY A 190 11.76 3.84 -15.50
CA GLY A 190 12.96 3.47 -14.74
C GLY A 190 14.25 3.51 -15.56
N MET A 191 14.17 3.21 -16.86
CA MET A 191 15.30 3.25 -17.78
C MET A 191 15.77 4.67 -18.12
N ALA A 192 14.91 5.67 -18.00
CA ALA A 192 15.23 7.08 -18.21
C ALA A 192 15.82 7.79 -16.97
N ARG A 193 16.23 7.04 -15.94
CA ARG A 193 16.87 7.61 -14.75
C ARG A 193 18.23 8.24 -15.05
N ASP A 194 18.54 9.36 -14.40
CA ASP A 194 19.91 9.83 -14.25
C ASP A 194 20.59 8.98 -13.17
N ARG A 195 21.56 8.16 -13.56
CA ARG A 195 22.25 7.24 -12.65
C ARG A 195 22.98 7.97 -11.53
N ARG A 196 23.66 9.07 -11.85
CA ARG A 196 24.42 9.85 -10.86
C ARG A 196 23.48 10.51 -9.86
N MET A 197 22.35 11.01 -10.34
CA MET A 197 21.34 11.59 -9.46
C MET A 197 20.73 10.54 -8.54
N VAL A 198 20.39 9.35 -9.05
CA VAL A 198 19.87 8.24 -8.24
C VAL A 198 20.90 7.75 -7.22
N GLU A 199 22.18 7.67 -7.57
CA GLU A 199 23.27 7.33 -6.63
C GLU A 199 23.35 8.36 -5.49
N ASN A 200 23.33 9.65 -5.79
CA ASN A 200 23.29 10.71 -4.76
C ASN A 200 22.01 10.63 -3.88
N LEU A 201 20.87 10.27 -4.47
CA LEU A 201 19.63 10.03 -3.71
C LEU A 201 19.75 8.80 -2.81
N ARG A 202 20.48 7.77 -3.23
CA ARG A 202 20.78 6.59 -2.41
C ARG A 202 21.69 6.92 -1.23
N ASP A 203 22.75 7.71 -1.45
CA ASP A 203 23.65 8.17 -0.38
C ASP A 203 22.91 8.95 0.70
N ARG A 204 21.87 9.70 0.31
CA ARG A 204 21.00 10.44 1.23
C ARG A 204 19.90 9.60 1.88
N GLY A 205 19.76 8.32 1.52
CA GLY A 205 18.69 7.43 1.97
C GLY A 205 17.31 7.76 1.38
N VAL A 206 17.23 8.64 0.37
CA VAL A 206 15.99 8.91 -0.39
C VAL A 206 15.61 7.66 -1.18
N VAL A 207 16.59 6.99 -1.79
CA VAL A 207 16.42 5.67 -2.41
C VAL A 207 17.13 4.64 -1.54
N ARG A 208 16.49 3.51 -1.25
CA ARG A 208 17.09 2.39 -0.52
C ARG A 208 16.84 1.09 -1.24
N ARG A 209 17.90 0.40 -1.61
CA ARG A 209 17.86 -0.95 -2.20
C ARG A 209 17.73 -2.00 -1.10
N PRO A 210 17.32 -3.25 -1.43
CA PRO A 210 17.30 -4.34 -0.45
C PRO A 210 18.62 -4.51 0.32
N GLU A 211 19.76 -4.40 -0.35
CA GLU A 211 21.07 -4.52 0.27
C GLU A 211 21.39 -3.38 1.25
N ASP A 212 20.88 -2.17 1.02
CA ASP A 212 21.03 -1.03 1.95
C ASP A 212 20.29 -1.27 3.26
N LEU A 213 19.32 -2.18 3.24
CA LEU A 213 18.51 -2.61 4.38
C LEU A 213 19.05 -3.90 5.02
N GLY A 214 20.15 -4.46 4.49
CA GLY A 214 20.70 -5.75 4.92
C GLY A 214 19.81 -6.94 4.55
N ILE A 215 19.08 -6.83 3.44
CA ILE A 215 18.14 -7.85 2.96
C ILE A 215 18.72 -8.49 1.70
N ASP A 216 18.83 -9.82 1.72
CA ASP A 216 19.15 -10.61 0.53
C ASP A 216 17.85 -11.03 -0.17
N PRO A 217 17.55 -10.52 -1.38
CA PRO A 217 16.33 -10.86 -2.12
C PRO A 217 16.15 -12.37 -2.35
N ARG A 218 17.24 -13.15 -2.38
CA ARG A 218 17.16 -14.61 -2.59
C ARG A 218 16.56 -15.35 -1.40
N MET A 219 16.57 -14.73 -0.21
CA MET A 219 15.96 -15.27 1.00
C MET A 219 14.45 -14.99 1.07
N ALA A 220 13.93 -14.15 0.19
CA ALA A 220 12.52 -13.79 0.11
C ALA A 220 11.71 -14.91 -0.57
N THR A 221 11.58 -16.06 0.10
CA THR A 221 10.82 -17.21 -0.41
C THR A 221 9.50 -17.39 0.32
N ARG A 222 8.61 -18.24 -0.24
CA ARG A 222 7.33 -18.62 0.39
C ARG A 222 7.47 -19.25 1.77
N ASP A 223 8.67 -19.68 2.15
CA ASP A 223 8.93 -20.27 3.47
C ASP A 223 8.92 -19.23 4.60
N LEU A 224 9.00 -17.93 4.27
CA LEU A 224 8.78 -16.86 5.24
C LEU A 224 7.31 -16.67 5.63
N LEU A 225 6.36 -17.26 4.89
CA LEU A 225 4.94 -17.15 5.19
C LEU A 225 4.54 -18.07 6.34
N ALA A 226 3.94 -17.48 7.38
CA ALA A 226 3.42 -18.23 8.53
C ALA A 226 2.34 -19.26 8.14
N ALA A 227 1.57 -18.96 7.10
CA ALA A 227 0.60 -19.85 6.47
C ALA A 227 0.80 -19.83 4.96
N ARG A 228 0.95 -21.00 4.32
CA ARG A 228 1.28 -21.12 2.89
C ARG A 228 0.08 -21.54 2.03
N SER A 229 -1.04 -21.82 2.68
CA SER A 229 -2.30 -22.24 2.08
C SER A 229 -3.50 -21.82 2.93
N VAL A 230 -4.71 -21.85 2.35
CA VAL A 230 -5.97 -21.65 3.08
C VAL A 230 -6.12 -22.68 4.20
N LYS A 231 -5.71 -23.93 3.96
CA LYS A 231 -5.71 -24.99 4.97
C LYS A 231 -4.83 -24.66 6.17
N ASP A 232 -3.69 -24.02 5.95
CA ASP A 232 -2.83 -23.55 7.05
C ASP A 232 -3.54 -22.44 7.84
N LEU A 233 -4.22 -21.50 7.18
CA LEU A 233 -4.99 -20.44 7.85
C LEU A 233 -6.10 -21.02 8.74
N VAL A 234 -6.83 -22.03 8.26
CA VAL A 234 -7.84 -22.75 9.05
C VAL A 234 -7.20 -23.37 10.30
N ARG A 235 -6.06 -24.07 10.16
CA ARG A 235 -5.33 -24.63 11.29
C ARG A 235 -4.85 -23.57 12.28
N TRP A 236 -4.29 -22.47 11.80
CA TRP A 236 -3.86 -21.33 12.63
C TRP A 236 -5.02 -20.71 13.41
N SER A 237 -6.22 -20.73 12.85
CA SER A 237 -7.43 -20.24 13.52
C SER A 237 -7.98 -21.18 14.58
N GLY A 238 -7.45 -22.41 14.72
CA GLY A 238 -8.05 -23.46 15.55
C GLY A 238 -9.36 -23.99 14.95
N ASP A 239 -9.42 -24.11 13.62
CA ASP A 239 -10.60 -24.51 12.83
C ASP A 239 -11.82 -23.57 12.97
N LEU A 240 -11.59 -22.35 13.47
CA LEU A 240 -12.63 -21.32 13.62
C LEU A 240 -12.86 -20.48 12.34
N TYR A 241 -11.89 -20.45 11.44
CA TYR A 241 -12.05 -19.87 10.10
C TYR A 241 -12.70 -20.90 9.17
N ALA A 242 -13.87 -20.56 8.64
CA ALA A 242 -14.67 -21.39 7.74
C ALA A 242 -14.69 -20.79 6.32
N PRO A 243 -13.64 -21.02 5.50
CA PRO A 243 -13.62 -20.51 4.13
C PRO A 243 -14.80 -21.04 3.31
N LEU A 244 -15.25 -20.25 2.33
CA LEU A 244 -16.25 -20.72 1.37
C LEU A 244 -15.77 -21.99 0.65
N PRO A 245 -16.65 -22.97 0.38
CA PRO A 245 -16.30 -24.12 -0.44
C PRO A 245 -15.81 -23.66 -1.82
N ASP A 246 -14.85 -24.36 -2.42
CA ASP A 246 -14.31 -24.02 -3.75
C ASP A 246 -15.42 -23.88 -4.82
N SER A 247 -16.53 -24.61 -4.67
CA SER A 247 -17.70 -24.55 -5.55
C SER A 247 -18.54 -23.26 -5.44
N ALA A 248 -18.45 -22.53 -4.33
CA ALA A 248 -19.18 -21.27 -4.10
C ALA A 248 -18.42 -20.02 -4.57
N ILE A 249 -17.13 -20.16 -4.89
CA ILE A 249 -16.26 -19.08 -5.38
C ILE A 249 -16.53 -18.78 -6.88
N GLY A 250 -17.11 -19.73 -7.61
CA GLY A 250 -17.40 -19.65 -9.05
C GLY A 250 -18.33 -18.50 -9.45
N ASP A 251 -19.36 -18.19 -8.66
CA ASP A 251 -20.50 -17.36 -9.11
C ASP A 251 -20.88 -16.19 -8.18
N SER A 252 -20.08 -15.87 -7.16
CA SER A 252 -20.43 -14.76 -6.26
C SER A 252 -20.07 -13.37 -6.83
N PRO A 253 -20.92 -12.34 -6.67
CA PRO A 253 -20.59 -10.94 -6.99
C PRO A 253 -19.49 -10.36 -6.07
N TRP A 254 -19.01 -11.14 -5.10
CA TRP A 254 -17.97 -10.80 -4.13
C TRP A 254 -16.54 -11.14 -4.59
N LYS A 255 -16.35 -11.63 -5.84
CA LYS A 255 -15.00 -11.84 -6.43
C LYS A 255 -14.07 -10.63 -6.24
N ASN A 256 -14.62 -9.41 -6.24
CA ASN A 256 -13.85 -8.17 -6.16
C ASN A 256 -13.37 -7.76 -4.76
N LEU A 257 -13.72 -8.45 -3.67
CA LEU A 257 -13.16 -8.15 -2.33
C LEU A 257 -11.83 -8.88 -2.05
N ASN A 258 -11.45 -9.82 -2.92
CA ASN A 258 -10.28 -10.67 -2.74
C ASN A 258 -8.99 -10.05 -3.32
N ILE A 259 -8.82 -8.73 -3.16
CA ILE A 259 -7.70 -7.95 -3.74
C ILE A 259 -6.33 -8.38 -3.15
N PHE A 260 -6.31 -9.12 -2.03
CA PHE A 260 -5.06 -9.64 -1.47
C PHE A 260 -4.65 -11.04 -1.94
N PHE A 261 -5.55 -11.82 -2.59
CA PHE A 261 -5.26 -13.23 -2.90
C PHE A 261 -5.60 -13.69 -4.33
N GLN A 262 -6.26 -12.88 -5.17
CA GLN A 262 -6.74 -13.36 -6.47
C GLN A 262 -5.81 -13.17 -7.68
N HIS A 263 -4.68 -12.46 -7.52
CA HIS A 263 -3.62 -12.50 -8.51
C HIS A 263 -2.39 -13.14 -7.87
N PRO A 264 -2.08 -14.43 -8.14
CA PRO A 264 -0.71 -14.86 -7.96
C PRO A 264 0.14 -13.89 -8.80
N PRO A 265 1.18 -13.25 -8.25
CA PRO A 265 2.10 -12.50 -9.08
C PRO A 265 2.53 -13.42 -10.23
N SER A 266 2.61 -12.87 -11.43
CA SER A 266 3.11 -13.59 -12.62
C SER A 266 4.50 -14.19 -12.39
N ASN A 267 5.17 -13.77 -11.29
CA ASN A 267 6.30 -14.42 -10.67
C ASN A 267 5.99 -14.85 -9.21
N PRO A 268 5.92 -16.16 -8.88
CA PRO A 268 5.48 -16.68 -7.57
C PRO A 268 6.40 -16.38 -6.36
N LEU A 269 7.34 -15.44 -6.50
CA LEU A 269 8.37 -15.07 -5.52
C LEU A 269 8.13 -13.72 -4.82
N VAL A 270 7.28 -12.82 -5.34
CA VAL A 270 7.40 -11.39 -5.00
C VAL A 270 6.28 -10.84 -4.08
N ALA A 271 5.00 -11.04 -4.40
CA ALA A 271 3.90 -10.36 -3.68
C ALA A 271 3.76 -10.71 -2.16
N PRO A 272 3.86 -11.97 -1.70
CA PRO A 272 3.75 -12.29 -0.27
C PRO A 272 4.99 -11.86 0.53
N CYS A 273 6.14 -11.80 -0.13
CA CYS A 273 7.41 -11.42 0.47
C CYS A 273 7.52 -9.91 0.67
N CYS A 274 6.96 -9.10 -0.24
CA CYS A 274 6.94 -7.65 -0.14
C CYS A 274 6.17 -7.11 1.10
N ALA A 275 5.09 -7.76 1.53
CA ALA A 275 4.32 -7.30 2.71
C ALA A 275 5.05 -7.52 4.04
N ALA A 276 5.71 -8.68 4.21
CA ALA A 276 6.56 -8.96 5.38
C ALA A 276 7.86 -8.11 5.37
N TRP A 277 8.37 -7.81 4.16
CA TRP A 277 9.47 -6.90 3.88
C TRP A 277 9.16 -5.44 4.29
N LEU A 278 7.97 -4.93 3.97
CA LEU A 278 7.57 -3.54 4.23
C LEU A 278 7.52 -3.15 5.71
N ALA A 279 6.93 -4.01 6.55
CA ALA A 279 6.68 -3.66 7.95
C ALA A 279 7.98 -3.48 8.75
N ARG A 280 9.03 -4.26 8.43
CA ARG A 280 10.36 -4.09 9.05
C ARG A 280 11.18 -2.96 8.44
N ALA A 281 11.03 -2.68 7.15
CA ALA A 281 11.80 -1.64 6.46
C ALA A 281 11.29 -0.23 6.76
N ILE A 282 9.97 0.00 6.70
CA ILE A 282 9.39 1.34 6.87
C ILE A 282 9.48 1.83 8.33
N LEU A 283 9.46 0.93 9.31
CA LEU A 283 9.65 1.31 10.72
C LEU A 283 11.13 1.53 11.10
N LYS A 284 12.07 1.06 10.28
CA LYS A 284 13.52 1.28 10.45
C LYS A 284 14.04 2.48 9.66
N CYS A 285 13.43 2.79 8.51
CA CYS A 285 13.58 4.09 7.84
C CYS A 285 13.04 5.18 8.74
#